data_AF-A0A967Q118-F1
#
_entry.id   AF-A0A967Q118-F1
#
_cell.length_a   1.000
_cell.length_b   1.000
_cell.length_c   1.000
_cell.angle_alpha   90.00
_cell.angle_beta   90.00
_cell.angle_gamma   90.00
#
_symmetry.space_group_name_H-M   'P 1'
#
loop_
_entity.id
_entity.type
_entity.pdbx_description
1 polymer ?
#
loop_
_entity_poly.entity_id
_entity_poly.type
_entity_poly.pdbx_seq_one_letter_code
_entity_poly.pdbx_strand_id
1 'polypeptide(L)'
;MHPSRIFLFTAVPALLLLGAQSALALDSFFLGPRAMGMGGANVASVDNTTAQYYNPAAFGFMGCTTRDGKRIYCDNNNLGRKDWGVDINAAAGYRLHNEFGQYLDALDQAILTEVGNGIDNQDDLASLVDLVGSLAGLDQQNNAITVDASGGAGVRVKNFALGAWGFAQASGQVTKIDTTNLGIDTDTDLSTELSAVTPDGWSNDNTPAYFTATDYDALVNALGSDAADKLDFVAAQEGLDPALSADIASLLQTIDAQSGSGTGTLEQNTTTVLLRGFGHLEVPLSYGSAINDHLAFG
;
A
#
# COMPACT_ATOMS: atom_id res chain seq x y z
N MET A 1 -20.64 -13.93 -65.64
CA MET A 1 -21.75 -13.57 -64.74
C MET A 1 -21.47 -14.19 -63.38
N HIS A 2 -21.42 -13.32 -62.37
CA HIS A 2 -21.45 -13.50 -60.92
C HIS A 2 -20.46 -14.43 -60.17
N PRO A 3 -19.81 -13.90 -59.11
CA PRO A 3 -18.89 -14.60 -58.22
C PRO A 3 -19.61 -15.08 -56.93
N SER A 4 -19.06 -16.07 -56.22
CA SER A 4 -19.28 -16.15 -54.76
C SER A 4 -18.42 -17.20 -54.04
N ARG A 5 -17.51 -16.67 -53.20
CA ARG A 5 -17.30 -17.01 -51.78
C ARG A 5 -16.88 -18.44 -51.42
N ILE A 6 -15.58 -18.65 -51.20
CA ILE A 6 -15.06 -19.54 -50.15
C ILE A 6 -13.76 -18.90 -49.62
N PHE A 7 -13.84 -18.10 -48.56
CA PHE A 7 -12.70 -17.78 -47.68
C PHE A 7 -13.25 -17.05 -46.44
N LEU A 8 -13.36 -17.77 -45.32
CA LEU A 8 -13.23 -17.28 -43.93
C LEU A 8 -13.79 -18.39 -43.04
N PHE A 9 -12.95 -19.23 -42.43
CA PHE A 9 -13.27 -19.96 -41.19
C PHE A 9 -12.03 -20.74 -40.69
N THR A 10 -10.90 -20.05 -40.49
CA THR A 10 -9.70 -20.68 -39.91
C THR A 10 -8.83 -19.67 -39.15
N ALA A 11 -9.44 -18.82 -38.30
CA ALA A 11 -8.68 -17.89 -37.46
C ALA A 11 -9.36 -17.58 -36.11
N VAL A 12 -9.94 -18.59 -35.44
CA VAL A 12 -10.58 -18.41 -34.12
C VAL A 12 -10.05 -19.32 -32.99
N PRO A 13 -9.40 -20.49 -33.18
CA PRO A 13 -8.92 -21.24 -32.01
C PRO A 13 -7.55 -20.78 -31.46
N ALA A 14 -6.82 -19.89 -32.13
CA ALA A 14 -5.46 -19.53 -31.74
C ALA A 14 -5.36 -18.44 -30.66
N LEU A 15 -6.46 -17.76 -30.30
CA LEU A 15 -6.46 -16.66 -29.34
C LEU A 15 -6.74 -17.09 -27.88
N LEU A 16 -7.07 -18.37 -27.64
CA LEU A 16 -7.41 -18.89 -26.30
C LEU A 16 -6.21 -19.51 -25.54
N LEU A 17 -5.00 -19.50 -26.11
CA LEU A 17 -3.81 -20.14 -25.51
C LEU A 17 -2.70 -19.15 -25.10
N LEU A 18 -2.93 -17.83 -25.24
CA LEU A 18 -1.97 -16.78 -24.87
C LEU A 18 -2.52 -16.02 -23.66
N GLY A 19 -2.23 -16.49 -22.44
CA GLY A 19 -2.60 -15.71 -21.24
C GLY A 19 -2.51 -16.39 -19.89
N ALA A 20 -2.17 -17.68 -19.78
CA ALA A 20 -1.90 -18.29 -18.47
C ALA A 20 -0.48 -17.95 -17.99
N GLN A 21 -0.17 -16.65 -17.84
CA GLN A 21 0.90 -16.27 -16.92
C GLN A 21 0.29 -16.35 -15.54
N SER A 22 0.85 -17.22 -14.69
CA SER A 22 0.53 -17.27 -13.28
C SER A 22 0.76 -15.88 -12.69
N ALA A 23 -0.30 -15.11 -12.46
CA ALA A 23 -0.25 -13.92 -11.62
C ALA A 23 0.01 -14.40 -10.20
N LEU A 24 1.28 -14.65 -9.89
CA LEU A 24 1.72 -14.95 -8.54
C LEU A 24 1.58 -13.67 -7.72
N ALA A 25 0.80 -13.79 -6.64
CA ALA A 25 0.52 -12.79 -5.61
C ALA A 25 -0.44 -11.65 -5.99
N LEU A 26 -1.69 -11.98 -6.33
CA LEU A 26 -2.80 -11.10 -5.93
C LEU A 26 -3.00 -11.26 -4.42
N ASP A 27 -2.99 -10.14 -3.68
CA ASP A 27 -3.62 -10.07 -2.37
C ASP A 27 -5.15 -10.28 -2.53
N SER A 28 -5.89 -10.60 -1.48
CA SER A 28 -7.34 -10.81 -1.61
C SER A 28 -8.04 -9.55 -2.14
N PHE A 29 -8.77 -9.67 -3.25
CA PHE A 29 -9.59 -8.60 -3.82
C PHE A 29 -11.05 -8.80 -3.48
N PHE A 30 -11.69 -7.71 -3.07
CA PHE A 30 -13.13 -7.68 -2.94
C PHE A 30 -13.75 -7.12 -4.23
N LEU A 31 -14.35 -8.00 -5.04
CA LEU A 31 -15.15 -7.62 -6.17
C LEU A 31 -16.48 -6.98 -5.74
N GLY A 32 -16.56 -5.67 -5.97
CA GLY A 32 -17.75 -4.87 -5.82
C GLY A 32 -17.89 -4.23 -4.43
N PRO A 33 -18.53 -3.04 -4.34
CA PRO A 33 -18.62 -2.27 -3.10
C PRO A 33 -19.22 -3.04 -1.92
N ARG A 34 -20.17 -3.94 -2.19
CA ARG A 34 -20.79 -4.74 -1.13
C ARG A 34 -19.83 -5.75 -0.51
N ALA A 35 -18.97 -6.38 -1.32
CA ALA A 35 -17.97 -7.29 -0.79
C ALA A 35 -16.95 -6.54 0.08
N MET A 36 -16.53 -5.34 -0.35
CA MET A 36 -15.65 -4.47 0.44
C MET A 36 -16.31 -4.05 1.76
N GLY A 37 -17.54 -3.54 1.70
CA GLY A 37 -18.25 -3.07 2.88
C GLY A 37 -18.60 -4.18 3.89
N MET A 38 -18.62 -5.44 3.46
CA MET A 38 -18.87 -6.61 4.32
C MET A 38 -17.60 -7.39 4.69
N GLY A 39 -16.40 -6.84 4.42
CA GLY A 39 -15.13 -7.51 4.72
C GLY A 39 -14.98 -8.89 4.07
N GLY A 40 -15.56 -9.10 2.88
CA GLY A 40 -15.46 -10.37 2.16
C GLY A 40 -16.54 -11.41 2.45
N ALA A 41 -17.53 -11.12 3.31
CA ALA A 41 -18.61 -12.05 3.64
C ALA A 41 -19.58 -12.38 2.48
N ASN A 42 -19.29 -11.88 1.27
CA ASN A 42 -20.12 -12.06 0.09
C ASN A 42 -20.26 -13.52 -0.35
N VAL A 43 -19.34 -14.42 0.05
CA VAL A 43 -19.44 -15.88 -0.21
C VAL A 43 -20.79 -16.46 0.25
N ALA A 44 -21.35 -15.96 1.35
CA ALA A 44 -22.60 -16.45 1.91
C ALA A 44 -23.83 -15.58 1.57
N SER A 45 -23.65 -14.33 1.15
CA SER A 45 -24.75 -13.38 0.93
C SER A 45 -24.93 -12.96 -0.52
N VAL A 46 -24.22 -13.58 -1.48
CA VAL A 46 -24.28 -13.20 -2.90
C VAL A 46 -25.65 -13.43 -3.56
N ASP A 47 -26.18 -12.38 -4.18
CA ASP A 47 -27.52 -12.37 -4.81
C ASP A 47 -27.55 -11.64 -6.17
N ASN A 48 -26.38 -11.40 -6.75
CA ASN A 48 -26.17 -10.64 -7.98
C ASN A 48 -25.04 -11.27 -8.84
N THR A 49 -24.61 -10.57 -9.89
CA THR A 49 -23.60 -11.10 -10.83
C THR A 49 -22.22 -11.32 -10.22
N THR A 50 -21.89 -10.77 -9.04
CA THR A 50 -20.59 -11.05 -8.39
C THR A 50 -20.52 -12.45 -7.81
N ALA A 51 -21.62 -13.22 -7.82
CA ALA A 51 -21.62 -14.64 -7.47
C ALA A 51 -20.64 -15.45 -8.32
N GLN A 52 -20.30 -14.96 -9.51
CA GLN A 52 -19.26 -15.51 -10.39
C GLN A 52 -17.90 -15.72 -9.67
N TYR A 53 -17.57 -14.87 -8.70
CA TYR A 53 -16.30 -14.94 -7.94
C TYR A 53 -16.44 -15.51 -6.55
N TYR A 54 -17.57 -15.25 -5.92
CA TYR A 54 -17.75 -15.58 -4.51
C TYR A 54 -18.35 -16.96 -4.30
N ASN A 55 -19.40 -17.29 -5.04
CA ASN A 55 -20.15 -18.52 -4.87
C ASN A 55 -21.02 -18.78 -6.11
N PRO A 56 -20.46 -19.39 -7.17
CA PRO A 56 -21.20 -19.70 -8.39
C PRO A 56 -22.40 -20.62 -8.15
N ALA A 57 -22.36 -21.46 -7.11
CA ALA A 57 -23.50 -22.32 -6.74
C ALA A 57 -24.75 -21.51 -6.35
N ALA A 58 -24.61 -20.25 -5.91
CA ALA A 58 -25.74 -19.37 -5.65
C ALA A 58 -26.64 -19.18 -6.88
N PHE A 59 -26.07 -19.26 -8.10
CA PHE A 59 -26.85 -19.20 -9.34
C PHE A 59 -27.85 -20.34 -9.47
N GLY A 60 -27.61 -21.51 -8.88
CA GLY A 60 -28.55 -22.63 -8.91
C GLY A 60 -29.90 -22.33 -8.26
N PHE A 61 -29.96 -21.33 -7.38
CA PHE A 61 -31.19 -20.90 -6.72
C PHE A 61 -31.81 -19.64 -7.36
N MET A 62 -31.12 -18.97 -8.29
CA MET A 62 -31.61 -17.73 -8.88
C MET A 62 -32.62 -17.99 -10.01
N GLY A 63 -33.82 -17.43 -9.88
CA GLY A 63 -34.92 -17.75 -10.83
C GLY A 63 -35.53 -19.14 -10.60
N CYS A 64 -35.14 -19.82 -9.50
CA CYS A 64 -35.70 -21.10 -9.12
C CYS A 64 -37.04 -20.90 -8.41
N THR A 65 -38.05 -21.63 -8.83
CA THR A 65 -39.40 -21.64 -8.24
C THR A 65 -39.84 -23.08 -8.02
N THR A 66 -40.75 -23.28 -7.07
CA THR A 66 -41.38 -24.60 -6.89
C THR A 66 -42.17 -24.98 -8.13
N ARG A 67 -42.58 -26.25 -8.24
CA ARG A 67 -43.44 -26.74 -9.34
C ARG A 67 -44.70 -25.92 -9.58
N ASP A 68 -45.21 -25.26 -8.53
CA ASP A 68 -46.39 -24.40 -8.56
C ASP A 68 -46.07 -22.92 -8.85
N GLY A 69 -44.83 -22.62 -9.22
CA GLY A 69 -44.34 -21.25 -9.46
C GLY A 69 -44.20 -20.41 -8.19
N LYS A 70 -44.21 -21.02 -7.00
CA LYS A 70 -44.10 -20.32 -5.71
C LYS A 70 -42.64 -20.22 -5.26
N ARG A 71 -42.37 -19.29 -4.36
CA ARG A 71 -41.05 -19.17 -3.70
C ARG A 71 -40.73 -20.46 -2.94
N ILE A 72 -39.47 -20.89 -3.01
CA ILE A 72 -38.96 -22.02 -2.24
C ILE A 72 -38.85 -21.60 -0.77
N TYR A 73 -39.39 -22.40 0.15
CA TYR A 73 -39.51 -22.02 1.57
C TYR A 73 -38.15 -21.81 2.25
N CYS A 74 -37.11 -22.53 1.84
CA CYS A 74 -35.74 -22.40 2.37
C CYS A 74 -34.89 -21.33 1.66
N ASP A 75 -35.44 -20.57 0.72
CA ASP A 75 -34.77 -19.46 0.06
C ASP A 75 -34.82 -18.20 0.94
N ASN A 76 -34.03 -18.16 2.02
CA ASN A 76 -33.97 -17.04 2.96
C ASN A 76 -33.50 -15.74 2.31
N ASN A 77 -32.66 -15.83 1.27
CA ASN A 77 -32.12 -14.69 0.53
C ASN A 77 -33.02 -14.23 -0.62
N ASN A 78 -34.15 -14.90 -0.84
CA ASN A 78 -35.12 -14.58 -1.89
C ASN A 78 -34.48 -14.50 -3.28
N LEU A 79 -33.60 -15.46 -3.60
CA LEU A 79 -32.92 -15.62 -4.87
C LEU A 79 -33.87 -16.08 -5.98
N GLY A 80 -34.92 -16.83 -5.64
CA GLY A 80 -35.88 -17.38 -6.61
C GLY A 80 -36.59 -16.32 -7.46
N ARG A 81 -36.75 -15.09 -6.95
CA ARG A 81 -37.35 -13.97 -7.72
C ARG A 81 -36.44 -13.38 -8.80
N LYS A 82 -35.15 -13.74 -8.79
CA LYS A 82 -34.12 -13.08 -9.60
C LYS A 82 -34.05 -13.78 -10.96
N ASP A 83 -34.91 -13.41 -11.90
CA ASP A 83 -34.90 -14.00 -13.26
C ASP A 83 -33.85 -13.38 -14.20
N TRP A 84 -33.59 -12.08 -14.05
CA TRP A 84 -32.57 -11.36 -14.79
C TRP A 84 -31.89 -10.33 -13.88
N GLY A 85 -30.69 -9.89 -14.25
CA GLY A 85 -29.98 -8.84 -13.54
C GLY A 85 -28.86 -8.27 -14.39
N VAL A 86 -28.62 -6.97 -14.22
CA VAL A 86 -27.45 -6.27 -14.75
C VAL A 86 -26.82 -5.55 -13.57
N ASP A 87 -25.51 -5.69 -13.42
CA ASP A 87 -24.74 -4.97 -12.42
C ASP A 87 -23.58 -4.24 -13.09
N ILE A 88 -23.26 -3.06 -12.55
CA ILE A 88 -22.07 -2.29 -12.88
C ILE A 88 -21.45 -1.92 -11.54
N ASN A 89 -20.17 -2.21 -11.36
CA ASN A 89 -19.46 -1.91 -10.12
C ASN A 89 -18.13 -1.23 -10.44
N ALA A 90 -17.72 -0.34 -9.55
CA ALA A 90 -16.39 0.24 -9.50
C ALA A 90 -15.97 0.38 -8.03
N ALA A 91 -14.70 0.15 -7.75
CA ALA A 91 -14.11 0.17 -6.42
C ALA A 91 -12.66 0.62 -6.54
N ALA A 92 -12.20 1.38 -5.56
CA ALA A 92 -10.80 1.74 -5.39
C ALA A 92 -10.47 1.73 -3.90
N GLY A 93 -9.24 1.33 -3.58
CA GLY A 93 -8.72 1.26 -2.23
C GLY A 93 -7.25 1.63 -2.20
N TYR A 94 -6.78 2.04 -1.03
CA TYR A 94 -5.36 2.15 -0.74
C TYR A 94 -5.09 1.45 0.60
N ARG A 95 -3.89 0.88 0.73
CA ARG A 95 -3.42 0.21 1.94
C ARG A 95 -1.99 0.68 2.19
N LEU A 96 -1.73 1.07 3.43
CA LEU A 96 -0.38 1.33 3.90
C LEU A 96 0.08 0.06 4.61
N HIS A 97 1.26 -0.43 4.25
CA HIS A 97 1.83 -1.63 4.85
C HIS A 97 2.75 -1.24 6.02
N ASN A 98 2.65 -2.01 7.11
CA ASN A 98 3.41 -1.81 8.36
C ASN A 98 3.27 -0.39 8.92
N GLU A 99 4.39 0.24 9.26
CA GLU A 99 4.47 1.54 9.92
C GLU A 99 4.61 2.70 8.92
N PHE A 100 4.52 2.42 7.61
CA PHE A 100 4.61 3.45 6.57
C PHE A 100 3.65 4.65 6.80
N GLY A 101 2.47 4.40 7.38
CA GLY A 101 1.55 5.47 7.76
C GLY A 101 2.03 6.32 8.93
N GLN A 102 2.71 5.72 9.91
CA GLN A 102 3.27 6.45 11.06
C GLN A 102 4.45 7.32 10.63
N TYR A 103 5.33 6.79 9.77
CA TYR A 103 6.45 7.57 9.22
C TYR A 103 5.97 8.72 8.32
N LEU A 104 4.91 8.55 7.53
CA LEU A 104 4.34 9.65 6.76
C LEU A 104 3.69 10.72 7.64
N ASP A 105 2.98 10.33 8.69
CA ASP A 105 2.36 11.28 9.63
C ASP A 105 3.42 12.06 10.41
N ALA A 106 4.49 11.39 10.84
CA ALA A 106 5.65 12.03 11.46
C ALA A 106 6.37 12.99 10.50
N LEU A 107 6.47 12.68 9.20
CA LEU A 107 7.03 13.62 8.21
C LEU A 107 6.13 14.82 7.89
N ASP A 108 4.81 14.67 8.00
CA ASP A 108 3.86 15.77 7.83
C ASP A 108 3.86 16.70 9.06
N GLN A 109 4.06 16.12 10.25
CA GLN A 109 4.09 16.84 11.54
C GLN A 109 5.46 17.43 11.90
N ALA A 110 6.56 16.73 11.61
CA ALA A 110 7.92 17.26 11.66
C ALA A 110 8.10 18.21 10.48
N ILE A 111 7.45 19.36 10.59
CA ILE A 111 7.37 20.38 9.58
C ILE A 111 8.80 20.69 9.13
N LEU A 112 9.13 20.37 7.87
CA LEU A 112 10.39 20.74 7.19
C LEU A 112 10.73 22.24 7.34
N THR A 113 9.76 23.07 7.73
CA THR A 113 9.94 24.51 8.02
C THR A 113 10.57 24.79 9.38
N GLU A 114 10.42 23.93 10.40
CA GLU A 114 11.10 24.09 11.69
C GLU A 114 12.57 23.68 11.57
N VAL A 115 12.85 22.48 11.07
CA VAL A 115 14.23 22.00 10.83
C VAL A 115 14.96 22.82 9.75
N GLY A 116 14.22 23.39 8.79
CA GLY A 116 14.78 24.22 7.71
C GLY A 116 15.27 25.60 8.14
N ASN A 117 15.06 26.02 9.39
CA ASN A 117 15.56 27.30 9.93
C ASN A 117 16.75 27.12 10.91
N GLY A 118 17.32 25.92 11.02
CA GLY A 118 18.36 25.57 11.99
C GLY A 118 17.83 24.97 13.29
N ILE A 119 18.74 24.57 14.17
CA ILE A 119 18.42 23.94 15.47
C ILE A 119 18.72 24.93 16.61
N ASP A 120 17.69 25.56 17.17
CA ASP A 120 17.85 26.58 18.21
C ASP A 120 17.53 26.05 19.61
N ASN A 121 16.68 25.02 19.72
CA ASN A 121 16.20 24.52 21.01
C ASN A 121 16.02 22.99 21.03
N GLN A 122 15.61 22.44 22.18
CA GLN A 122 15.44 20.99 22.36
C GLN A 122 14.31 20.41 21.50
N ASP A 123 13.22 21.15 21.27
CA ASP A 123 12.10 20.69 20.46
C ASP A 123 12.52 20.60 18.98
N ASP A 124 13.37 21.50 18.51
CA ASP A 124 13.95 21.45 17.16
C ASP A 124 14.86 20.21 16.99
N LEU A 125 15.64 19.89 18.04
CA LEU A 125 16.50 18.71 18.06
C LEU A 125 15.69 17.41 18.05
N ALA A 126 14.64 17.34 18.86
CA ALA A 126 13.70 16.21 18.84
C ALA A 126 13.06 16.05 17.45
N SER A 127 12.62 17.17 16.85
CA SER A 127 12.04 17.19 15.50
C SER A 127 13.02 16.72 14.42
N LEU A 128 14.31 17.06 14.51
CA LEU A 128 15.33 16.53 13.62
C LEU A 128 15.51 15.02 13.79
N VAL A 129 15.59 14.54 15.04
CA VAL A 129 15.77 13.13 15.36
C VAL A 129 14.56 12.30 14.87
N ASP A 130 13.34 12.82 15.03
CA ASP A 130 12.11 12.21 14.52
C ASP A 130 12.02 12.24 13.00
N LEU A 131 12.40 13.34 12.35
CA LEU A 131 12.48 13.46 10.90
C LEU A 131 13.46 12.41 10.34
N VAL A 132 14.65 12.32 10.92
CA VAL A 132 15.69 11.37 10.51
C VAL A 132 15.25 9.93 10.77
N GLY A 133 14.64 9.65 11.93
CA GLY A 133 14.06 8.36 12.26
C GLY A 133 12.96 7.95 11.29
N SER A 134 12.10 8.88 10.91
CA SER A 134 11.01 8.64 9.96
C SER A 134 11.51 8.40 8.54
N LEU A 135 12.53 9.16 8.10
CA LEU A 135 13.19 8.92 6.82
C LEU A 135 13.89 7.55 6.81
N ALA A 136 14.64 7.21 7.85
CA ALA A 136 15.27 5.89 7.98
C ALA A 136 14.21 4.75 7.97
N GLY A 137 13.07 4.97 8.64
CA GLY A 137 11.92 4.07 8.61
C GLY A 137 11.33 3.86 7.21
N LEU A 138 11.19 4.92 6.40
CA LEU A 138 10.60 4.81 5.06
C LEU A 138 11.38 3.88 4.10
N ASP A 139 12.69 3.76 4.25
CA ASP A 139 13.53 2.88 3.40
C ASP A 139 13.57 1.43 3.90
N GLN A 140 12.97 1.12 5.06
CA GLN A 140 12.94 -0.24 5.57
C GLN A 140 12.27 -1.20 4.57
N GLN A 141 12.93 -2.33 4.35
CA GLN A 141 12.39 -3.44 3.59
C GLN A 141 11.09 -3.89 4.27
N ASN A 142 9.96 -3.73 3.56
CA ASN A 142 8.55 -4.04 3.93
C ASN A 142 7.63 -2.82 4.09
N ASN A 143 8.15 -1.60 4.11
CA ASN A 143 7.30 -0.40 4.07
C ASN A 143 6.88 -0.11 2.62
N ALA A 144 5.57 -0.08 2.39
CA ALA A 144 5.02 0.10 1.04
C ALA A 144 3.62 0.72 1.09
N ILE A 145 3.29 1.47 0.04
CA ILE A 145 1.93 1.87 -0.27
C ILE A 145 1.38 1.00 -1.38
N THR A 146 0.19 0.44 -1.20
CA THR A 146 -0.52 -0.28 -2.25
C THR A 146 -1.79 0.47 -2.59
N VAL A 147 -2.01 0.72 -3.88
CA VAL A 147 -3.25 1.27 -4.43
C VAL A 147 -3.88 0.21 -5.31
N ASP A 148 -5.17 0.00 -5.13
CA ASP A 148 -5.94 -0.96 -5.88
C ASP A 148 -7.20 -0.34 -6.49
N ALA A 149 -7.57 -0.81 -7.67
CA ALA A 149 -8.78 -0.42 -8.36
C ALA A 149 -9.39 -1.65 -9.03
N SER A 150 -10.70 -1.79 -8.93
CA SER A 150 -11.45 -2.82 -9.65
C SER A 150 -12.75 -2.26 -10.19
N GLY A 151 -13.22 -2.84 -11.29
CA GLY A 151 -14.47 -2.43 -11.88
C GLY A 151 -14.92 -3.37 -12.97
N GLY A 152 -16.21 -3.39 -13.23
CA GLY A 152 -16.73 -4.24 -14.27
C GLY A 152 -18.24 -4.26 -14.31
N ALA A 153 -18.74 -4.98 -15.29
CA ALA A 153 -20.16 -5.15 -15.53
C ALA A 153 -20.48 -6.62 -15.70
N GLY A 154 -21.66 -7.01 -15.21
CA GLY A 154 -22.19 -8.36 -15.33
C GLY A 154 -23.61 -8.34 -15.81
N VAL A 155 -23.97 -9.34 -16.62
CA VAL A 155 -25.35 -9.65 -16.96
C VAL A 155 -25.62 -11.07 -16.51
N ARG A 156 -26.80 -11.28 -15.92
CA ARG A 156 -27.25 -12.57 -15.45
C ARG A 156 -28.65 -12.85 -15.95
N VAL A 157 -28.86 -14.09 -16.36
CA VAL A 157 -30.16 -14.64 -16.72
C VAL A 157 -30.33 -15.96 -15.97
N LYS A 158 -31.19 -15.95 -14.95
CA LYS A 158 -31.44 -17.07 -14.03
C LYS A 158 -30.12 -17.64 -13.50
N ASN A 159 -29.84 -18.87 -13.90
CA ASN A 159 -28.71 -19.71 -13.50
C ASN A 159 -27.40 -19.37 -14.22
N PHE A 160 -27.43 -18.54 -15.26
CA PHE A 160 -26.27 -18.16 -16.05
C PHE A 160 -25.86 -16.72 -15.76
N ALA A 161 -24.56 -16.47 -15.70
CA ALA A 161 -23.99 -15.14 -15.63
C ALA A 161 -22.79 -15.01 -16.55
N LEU A 162 -22.68 -13.86 -17.21
CA LEU A 162 -21.53 -13.42 -17.97
C LEU A 162 -21.07 -12.08 -17.40
N GLY A 163 -19.79 -11.96 -17.10
CA GLY A 163 -19.19 -10.73 -16.60
C GLY A 163 -18.00 -10.28 -17.44
N ALA A 164 -17.64 -9.02 -17.29
CA ALA A 164 -16.35 -8.48 -17.70
C ALA A 164 -15.84 -7.63 -16.53
N TRP A 165 -14.70 -8.04 -15.96
CA TRP A 165 -14.12 -7.43 -14.76
C TRP A 165 -12.67 -7.10 -15.00
N GLY A 166 -12.30 -5.89 -14.62
CA GLY A 166 -10.93 -5.38 -14.64
C GLY A 166 -10.44 -5.11 -13.23
N PHE A 167 -9.17 -5.40 -13.01
CA PHE A 167 -8.45 -5.20 -11.78
C PHE A 167 -7.13 -4.53 -12.10
N ALA A 168 -6.73 -3.60 -11.26
CA ALA A 168 -5.43 -2.99 -11.29
C ALA A 168 -4.93 -2.86 -9.85
N GLN A 169 -3.65 -3.19 -9.65
CA GLN A 169 -2.97 -2.96 -8.39
C GLN A 169 -1.60 -2.37 -8.71
N ALA A 170 -1.20 -1.38 -7.92
CA ALA A 170 0.16 -0.86 -7.91
C ALA A 170 0.63 -0.79 -6.47
N SER A 171 1.89 -1.16 -6.25
CA SER A 171 2.60 -0.97 -5.00
C SER A 171 3.81 -0.09 -5.25
N GLY A 172 3.96 0.93 -4.41
CA GLY A 172 5.13 1.81 -4.36
C GLY A 172 5.94 1.49 -3.12
N GLN A 173 7.24 1.31 -3.30
CA GLN A 173 8.20 1.21 -2.21
C GLN A 173 9.30 2.25 -2.43
N VAL A 174 9.68 2.96 -1.37
CA VAL A 174 10.87 3.81 -1.39
C VAL A 174 12.10 2.91 -1.49
N THR A 175 12.95 3.14 -2.47
CA THR A 175 14.14 2.28 -2.73
C THR A 175 15.47 2.99 -2.57
N LYS A 176 15.41 4.33 -2.57
CA LYS A 176 16.55 5.18 -2.31
C LYS A 176 16.00 6.53 -1.88
N ILE A 177 16.32 6.92 -0.65
CA ILE A 177 16.09 8.29 -0.17
C ILE A 177 17.26 9.15 -0.64
N ASP A 178 16.94 10.32 -1.20
CA ASP A 178 17.94 11.34 -1.42
C ASP A 178 18.20 12.07 -0.10
N THR A 179 19.29 11.69 0.54
CA THR A 179 19.73 12.19 1.85
C THR A 179 20.52 13.49 1.74
N THR A 180 20.84 13.93 0.53
CA THR A 180 21.64 15.14 0.25
C THR A 180 20.75 16.35 0.01
N ASN A 181 19.63 16.17 -0.71
CA ASN A 181 18.75 17.26 -1.10
C ASN A 181 17.46 17.27 -0.27
N LEU A 182 17.59 17.25 1.06
CA LEU A 182 16.46 17.25 1.99
C LEU A 182 15.92 18.66 2.29
N GLY A 183 16.60 19.72 1.83
CA GLY A 183 16.22 21.11 2.12
C GLY A 183 16.48 21.54 3.56
N ILE A 184 17.35 20.82 4.26
CA ILE A 184 17.85 21.20 5.60
C ILE A 184 18.96 22.22 5.35
N ASP A 185 18.65 23.50 5.54
CA ASP A 185 19.61 24.60 5.43
C ASP A 185 19.99 25.04 6.84
N THR A 186 21.14 24.57 7.32
CA THR A 186 21.73 25.10 8.55
C THR A 186 22.67 26.23 8.15
N ASP A 187 22.36 27.45 8.56
CA ASP A 187 23.21 28.64 8.32
C ASP A 187 24.63 28.45 8.91
N THR A 188 24.81 27.48 9.83
CA THR A 188 26.09 27.06 10.41
C THR A 188 26.31 25.53 10.34
N ASP A 189 27.53 25.05 10.66
CA ASP A 189 27.82 23.61 10.74
C ASP A 189 26.90 22.93 11.76
N LEU A 190 26.26 21.81 11.39
CA LEU A 190 25.27 21.10 12.22
C LEU A 190 25.84 20.75 13.61
N SER A 191 27.10 20.31 13.66
CA SER A 191 27.83 20.07 14.92
C SER A 191 27.82 21.26 15.88
N THR A 192 27.88 22.49 15.36
CA THR A 192 27.89 23.73 16.17
C THR A 192 26.51 24.03 16.73
N GLU A 193 25.46 23.88 15.93
CA GLU A 193 24.06 24.09 16.35
C GLU A 193 23.65 23.06 17.41
N LEU A 194 23.97 21.78 17.18
CA LEU A 194 23.74 20.70 18.16
C LEU A 194 24.51 20.93 19.47
N SER A 195 25.73 21.45 19.38
CA SER A 195 26.54 21.77 20.56
C SER A 195 25.97 22.96 21.35
N ALA A 196 25.20 23.85 20.73
CA ALA A 196 24.58 25.01 21.39
C ALA A 196 23.32 24.63 22.18
N VAL A 197 22.60 23.59 21.75
CA VAL A 197 21.40 23.09 22.46
C VAL A 197 21.80 22.31 23.71
N THR A 198 21.05 22.46 24.80
CA THR A 198 21.24 21.66 26.03
C THR A 198 19.91 21.02 26.40
N PRO A 199 19.70 19.73 26.07
CA PRO A 199 18.48 19.04 26.42
C PRO A 199 18.30 18.91 27.94
N ASP A 200 17.06 18.99 28.42
CA ASP A 200 16.74 18.84 29.83
C ASP A 200 17.11 17.44 30.34
N GLY A 201 17.86 17.39 31.45
CA GLY A 201 18.30 16.14 32.07
C GLY A 201 19.48 15.46 31.37
N TRP A 202 20.00 16.03 30.29
CA TRP A 202 21.21 15.55 29.63
C TRP A 202 22.47 15.84 30.46
N SER A 203 23.41 14.90 30.44
CA SER A 203 24.78 15.10 30.93
C SER A 203 25.73 14.36 30.01
N ASN A 204 26.82 15.02 29.59
CA ASN A 204 27.87 14.38 28.81
C ASN A 204 28.51 13.24 29.63
N ASP A 205 28.34 12.01 29.16
CA ASP A 205 28.91 10.81 29.75
C ASP A 205 29.69 9.95 28.74
N ASN A 206 29.69 10.36 27.47
CA ASN A 206 30.27 9.67 26.32
C ASN A 206 29.92 8.18 26.28
N THR A 207 28.72 7.83 26.75
CA THR A 207 28.24 6.45 26.83
C THR A 207 26.96 6.31 26.03
N PRO A 208 26.97 5.58 24.91
CA PRO A 208 25.78 5.43 24.10
C PRO A 208 24.69 4.65 24.84
N ALA A 209 23.48 5.21 24.86
CA ALA A 209 22.26 4.63 25.37
C ALA A 209 21.33 4.15 24.25
N TYR A 210 21.30 4.83 23.10
CA TYR A 210 20.49 4.46 21.93
C TYR A 210 21.31 3.82 20.81
N PHE A 211 22.36 4.51 20.34
CA PHE A 211 23.19 4.05 19.24
C PHE A 211 24.05 2.86 19.65
N THR A 212 24.43 2.03 18.67
CA THR A 212 25.49 1.04 18.94
C THR A 212 26.82 1.75 19.14
N ALA A 213 27.75 1.14 19.87
CA ALA A 213 29.08 1.74 20.07
C ALA A 213 29.77 2.14 18.75
N THR A 214 29.59 1.35 17.68
CA THR A 214 30.15 1.64 16.36
C THR A 214 29.48 2.84 15.69
N ASP A 215 28.15 2.93 15.75
CA ASP A 215 27.40 4.04 15.15
C ASP A 215 27.66 5.35 15.91
N TYR A 216 27.71 5.26 17.24
CA TYR A 216 28.07 6.35 18.12
C TYR A 216 29.49 6.86 17.82
N ASP A 217 30.49 5.98 17.73
CA ASP A 217 31.85 6.37 17.35
C ASP A 217 31.90 7.07 15.98
N ALA A 218 31.08 6.63 15.02
CA ALA A 218 30.98 7.28 13.72
C ALA A 218 30.38 8.69 13.82
N LEU A 219 29.33 8.87 14.65
CA LEU A 219 28.75 10.17 14.95
C LEU A 219 29.74 11.10 15.66
N VAL A 220 30.49 10.60 16.64
CA VAL A 220 31.54 11.37 17.33
C VAL A 220 32.60 11.87 16.35
N ASN A 221 32.98 11.04 15.36
CA ASN A 221 33.96 11.43 14.34
C ASN A 221 33.44 12.47 13.37
N ALA A 222 32.14 12.49 13.09
CA ALA A 222 31.51 13.48 12.20
C ALA A 222 31.18 14.79 12.94
N LEU A 223 30.42 14.68 14.03
CA LEU A 223 29.76 15.78 14.72
C LEU A 223 30.50 16.27 15.98
N GLY A 224 31.47 15.49 16.48
CA GLY A 224 32.06 15.69 17.80
C GLY A 224 31.26 15.01 18.92
N SER A 225 31.93 14.78 20.06
CA SER A 225 31.38 13.99 21.16
C SER A 225 30.17 14.61 21.84
N ASP A 226 30.13 15.94 21.95
CA ASP A 226 29.02 16.65 22.61
C ASP A 226 27.71 16.53 21.82
N ALA A 227 27.78 16.76 20.51
CA ALA A 227 26.64 16.63 19.61
C ALA A 227 26.18 15.17 19.50
N ALA A 228 27.11 14.22 19.43
CA ALA A 228 26.79 12.78 19.40
C ALA A 228 26.07 12.32 20.67
N ASP A 229 26.52 12.74 21.86
CA ASP A 229 25.86 12.42 23.14
C ASP A 229 24.45 12.99 23.23
N LYS A 230 24.22 14.21 22.72
CA LYS A 230 22.89 14.82 22.75
C LYS A 230 21.93 14.12 21.80
N LEU A 231 22.38 13.78 20.60
CA LEU A 231 21.59 13.01 19.63
C LEU A 231 21.23 11.64 20.19
N ASP A 232 22.18 10.95 20.82
CA ASP A 232 21.95 9.65 21.45
C ASP A 232 20.90 9.74 22.57
N PHE A 233 21.03 10.74 23.43
CA PHE A 233 20.11 10.98 24.53
C PHE A 233 18.69 11.34 24.06
N VAL A 234 18.56 12.20 23.05
CA VAL A 234 17.26 12.59 22.48
C VAL A 234 16.64 11.41 21.73
N ALA A 235 17.41 10.67 20.93
CA ALA A 235 16.90 9.46 20.26
C ALA A 235 16.39 8.40 21.26
N ALA A 236 17.06 8.25 22.41
CA ALA A 236 16.58 7.41 23.51
C ALA A 236 15.28 7.93 24.14
N GLN A 237 15.13 9.25 24.29
CA GLN A 237 13.92 9.87 24.85
C GLN A 237 12.70 9.79 23.94
N GLU A 238 12.89 10.04 22.64
CA GLU A 238 11.82 9.92 21.64
C GLU A 238 11.38 8.46 21.44
N GLY A 239 12.15 7.51 21.96
CA GLY A 239 11.80 6.09 21.93
C GLY A 239 11.84 5.52 20.51
N LEU A 240 12.75 6.03 19.68
CA LEU A 240 12.95 5.54 18.32
C LEU A 240 13.24 4.03 18.32
N ASP A 241 12.90 3.36 17.23
CA ASP A 241 13.21 1.93 17.07
C ASP A 241 14.73 1.73 17.05
N PRO A 242 15.33 0.96 17.99
CA PRO A 242 16.76 0.70 17.99
C PRO A 242 17.25 -0.03 16.73
N ALA A 243 16.37 -0.70 15.98
CA ALA A 243 16.73 -1.32 14.71
C ALA A 243 17.15 -0.30 13.62
N LEU A 244 16.77 0.97 13.78
CA LEU A 244 17.09 2.07 12.86
C LEU A 244 18.39 2.80 13.22
N SER A 245 19.08 2.43 14.30
CA SER A 245 20.23 3.19 14.83
C SER A 245 21.31 3.46 13.78
N ALA A 246 21.65 2.46 12.98
CA ALA A 246 22.69 2.55 11.96
C ALA A 246 22.27 3.46 10.79
N ASP A 247 21.02 3.38 10.36
CA ASP A 247 20.48 4.18 9.26
C ASP A 247 20.35 5.65 9.68
N ILE A 248 19.87 5.90 10.91
CA ILE A 248 19.81 7.24 11.51
C ILE A 248 21.22 7.84 11.63
N ALA A 249 22.18 7.08 12.17
CA ALA A 249 23.56 7.54 12.30
C ALA A 249 24.20 7.86 10.94
N SER A 250 23.95 7.03 9.92
CA SER A 250 24.44 7.28 8.56
C SER A 250 23.77 8.50 7.92
N LEU A 251 22.49 8.74 8.20
CA LEU A 251 21.77 9.90 7.69
C LEU A 251 22.29 11.19 8.32
N LEU A 252 22.47 11.23 9.64
CA LEU A 252 23.03 12.38 10.36
C LEU A 252 24.44 12.72 9.90
N GLN A 253 25.30 11.72 9.67
CA GLN A 253 26.63 11.93 9.07
C GLN A 253 26.56 12.55 7.68
N THR A 254 25.56 12.17 6.88
CA THR A 254 25.37 12.74 5.55
C THR A 254 24.89 14.18 5.64
N ILE A 255 23.92 14.47 6.52
CA ILE A 255 23.41 15.83 6.74
C ILE A 255 24.55 16.74 7.23
N ASP A 256 25.35 16.30 8.21
CA ASP A 256 26.51 17.06 8.71
C ASP A 256 27.51 17.38 7.59
N ALA A 257 27.88 16.37 6.79
CA ALA A 257 28.79 16.56 5.66
C ALA A 257 28.26 17.53 4.58
N GLN A 258 26.96 17.86 4.59
CA GLN A 258 26.34 18.84 3.69
C GLN A 258 26.01 20.17 4.39
N SER A 259 25.99 20.21 5.72
CA SER A 259 25.77 21.43 6.50
C SER A 259 26.83 22.51 6.16
N GLY A 260 26.42 23.79 6.20
CA GLY A 260 27.31 24.92 5.88
C GLY A 260 27.74 25.06 4.41
N SER A 261 27.33 24.15 3.51
CA SER A 261 27.70 24.20 2.08
C SER A 261 26.76 25.05 1.21
N GLY A 262 25.57 25.40 1.72
CA GLY A 262 24.51 26.09 0.96
C GLY A 262 24.03 25.30 -0.27
N THR A 263 24.28 23.99 -0.31
CA THR A 263 23.90 23.10 -1.41
C THR A 263 22.95 22.01 -0.90
N GLY A 264 21.81 21.81 -1.59
CA GLY A 264 20.83 20.78 -1.25
C GLY A 264 19.39 21.28 -1.15
N THR A 265 18.82 21.78 -2.24
CA THR A 265 17.40 22.22 -2.24
C THR A 265 16.46 21.03 -2.41
N LEU A 266 15.25 21.10 -1.82
CA LEU A 266 14.18 20.12 -2.07
C LEU A 266 13.87 19.94 -3.58
N GLU A 267 14.06 20.99 -4.38
CA GLU A 267 13.86 20.96 -5.83
C GLU A 267 14.84 20.02 -6.55
N GLN A 268 15.96 19.67 -5.90
CA GLN A 268 16.98 18.74 -6.39
C GLN A 268 16.82 17.34 -5.79
N ASN A 269 15.77 17.08 -5.01
CA ASN A 269 15.55 15.78 -4.39
C ASN A 269 15.30 14.68 -5.44
N THR A 270 16.16 13.67 -5.44
CA THR A 270 16.15 12.52 -6.37
C THR A 270 15.64 11.22 -5.73
N THR A 271 14.85 11.32 -4.65
CA THR A 271 14.27 10.14 -3.97
C THR A 271 13.53 9.26 -4.99
N THR A 272 13.89 7.97 -5.01
CA THR A 272 13.41 7.03 -6.01
C THR A 272 12.40 6.07 -5.38
N VAL A 273 11.17 6.14 -5.87
CA VAL A 273 10.10 5.18 -5.54
C VAL A 273 10.03 4.15 -6.65
N LEU A 274 10.22 2.87 -6.29
CA LEU A 274 9.98 1.77 -7.21
C LEU A 274 8.49 1.45 -7.22
N LEU A 275 7.86 1.68 -8.37
CA LEU A 275 6.47 1.32 -8.61
C LEU A 275 6.40 -0.02 -9.34
N ARG A 276 5.72 -0.99 -8.73
CA ARG A 276 5.39 -2.29 -9.34
C ARG A 276 3.88 -2.43 -9.38
N GLY A 277 3.34 -2.78 -10.54
CA GLY A 277 1.91 -2.99 -10.66
C GLY A 277 1.56 -3.99 -11.73
N PHE A 278 0.30 -4.40 -11.72
CA PHE A 278 -0.29 -5.22 -12.75
C PHE A 278 -1.72 -4.78 -13.02
N GLY A 279 -2.18 -5.08 -14.22
CA GLY A 279 -3.58 -5.01 -14.61
C GLY A 279 -4.02 -6.38 -15.09
N HIS A 280 -5.21 -6.80 -14.70
CA HIS A 280 -5.84 -8.02 -15.17
C HIS A 280 -7.26 -7.73 -15.62
N LEU A 281 -7.67 -8.35 -16.73
CA LEU A 281 -9.04 -8.33 -17.21
C LEU A 281 -9.49 -9.76 -17.42
N GLU A 282 -10.69 -10.05 -16.94
CA GLU A 282 -11.31 -11.34 -17.06
C GLU A 282 -12.77 -11.24 -17.50
N VAL A 283 -13.19 -12.26 -18.24
CA VAL A 283 -14.55 -12.40 -18.76
C VAL A 283 -15.11 -13.74 -18.27
N PRO A 284 -15.57 -13.83 -17.01
CA PRO A 284 -16.11 -15.05 -16.46
C PRO A 284 -17.45 -15.40 -17.12
N LEU A 285 -17.63 -16.70 -17.35
CA LEU A 285 -18.92 -17.30 -17.65
C LEU A 285 -19.19 -18.33 -16.55
N SER A 286 -20.28 -18.13 -15.81
CA SER A 286 -20.65 -19.02 -14.72
C SER A 286 -22.06 -19.59 -14.93
N TYR A 287 -22.24 -20.80 -14.43
CA TYR A 287 -23.53 -21.49 -14.43
C TYR A 287 -23.71 -22.21 -13.10
N GLY A 288 -24.85 -22.02 -12.44
CA GLY A 288 -25.21 -22.79 -11.26
C GLY A 288 -26.44 -23.66 -11.48
N SER A 289 -26.50 -24.80 -10.80
CA SER A 289 -27.65 -25.69 -10.84
C SER A 289 -27.97 -26.21 -9.44
N ALA A 290 -29.22 -26.08 -9.04
CA ALA A 290 -29.73 -26.75 -7.85
C ALA A 290 -29.79 -28.28 -8.10
N ILE A 291 -29.28 -29.04 -7.13
CA ILE A 291 -29.48 -30.49 -7.02
C ILE A 291 -30.81 -30.74 -6.31
N ASN A 292 -31.10 -29.93 -5.28
CA ASN A 292 -32.36 -29.91 -4.54
C ASN A 292 -32.57 -28.50 -3.94
N ASP A 293 -33.62 -28.35 -3.13
CA ASP A 293 -33.99 -27.06 -2.52
C ASP A 293 -32.95 -26.49 -1.53
N HIS A 294 -31.95 -27.28 -1.14
CA HIS A 294 -30.93 -26.95 -0.13
C HIS A 294 -29.49 -26.98 -0.66
N LEU A 295 -29.26 -27.58 -1.82
CA LEU A 295 -27.92 -27.84 -2.36
C LEU A 295 -27.86 -27.51 -3.84
N ALA A 296 -26.83 -26.75 -4.23
CA ALA A 296 -26.51 -26.43 -5.61
C ALA A 296 -25.01 -26.60 -5.85
N PHE A 297 -24.65 -26.75 -7.13
CA PHE A 297 -23.27 -26.64 -7.61
C PHE A 297 -23.19 -25.51 -8.64
N GLY A 298 -22.00 -24.99 -8.88
CA GLY A 298 -21.74 -24.00 -9.92
C GLY A 298 -20.25 -23.81 -10.17
#